data_AF-A0AAE0G070-F1
#
_entry.id   AF-A0AAE0G070-F1
#
_cell.length_a   1.000
_cell.length_b   1.000
_cell.length_c   1.000
_cell.angle_alpha   90.00
_cell.angle_beta   90.00
_cell.angle_gamma   90.00
#
_symmetry.space_group_name_H-M   'P 1'
#
loop_
_entity.id
_entity.type
_entity.pdbx_description
1 polymer ?
#
loop_
_entity_poly.entity_id
_entity_poly.type
_entity_poly.pdbx_seq_one_letter_code
_entity_poly.pdbx_strand_id
1 'polypeptide(L)'
;MVHRTGKKGAQGRKDRDKQYELAIEFCTEKYCSAQVGINTGMFPLVKVQGLQRRMRGAVWNGVNTKSLLTPVEEEEVVTWLESCTDGHKARNRRETGSKICEVLTNRDRRNKASKGRKYKKLSRAVIQCLANGGPNPSWFQAFFEKHKHRVNQNV
;
A
#
# COMPACT_ATOMS: atom_id res chain seq x y z
N MET A 1 36.25 42.33 -1.99
CA MET A 1 34.88 41.84 -1.72
C MET A 1 34.70 40.47 -2.36
N VAL A 2 34.75 39.39 -1.57
CA VAL A 2 34.67 38.00 -2.09
C VAL A 2 33.23 37.51 -1.94
N HIS A 3 32.54 37.31 -3.08
CA HIS A 3 31.24 36.64 -3.12
C HIS A 3 31.41 35.16 -2.74
N ARG A 4 30.77 34.71 -1.65
CA ARG A 4 30.71 33.27 -1.28
C ARG A 4 29.28 32.73 -1.36
N THR A 5 28.96 32.19 -2.53
CA THR A 5 28.41 30.82 -2.73
C THR A 5 27.50 30.22 -1.64
N GLY A 6 26.29 30.75 -1.45
CA GLY A 6 25.30 30.17 -0.50
C GLY A 6 24.14 29.36 -1.10
N LYS A 7 23.83 29.47 -2.40
CA LYS A 7 22.52 29.01 -2.95
C LYS A 7 22.51 27.69 -3.73
N LYS A 8 23.65 27.16 -4.20
CA LYS A 8 23.67 25.98 -5.09
C LYS A 8 23.30 24.64 -4.43
N GLY A 9 23.47 24.52 -3.11
CA GLY A 9 23.22 23.26 -2.38
C GLY A 9 21.75 22.96 -2.04
N ALA A 10 20.87 23.95 -2.13
CA ALA A 10 19.44 23.80 -1.83
C ALA A 10 18.63 23.39 -3.06
N GLN A 11 18.94 23.97 -4.23
CA GLN A 11 18.25 23.67 -5.49
C GLN A 11 18.50 22.23 -5.95
N GLY A 12 19.76 21.80 -5.98
CA GLY A 12 20.11 20.43 -6.38
C GLY A 12 19.57 19.34 -5.43
N ARG A 13 19.24 19.68 -4.18
CA ARG A 13 18.52 18.78 -3.28
C ARG A 13 17.05 18.66 -3.67
N LYS A 14 16.37 19.77 -3.97
CA LYS A 14 14.97 19.78 -4.43
C LYS A 14 14.80 19.03 -5.75
N ASP A 15 15.71 19.22 -6.70
CA ASP A 15 15.64 18.54 -8.00
C ASP A 15 15.83 17.03 -7.86
N ARG A 16 16.78 16.61 -7.00
CA ARG A 16 16.98 15.19 -6.68
C ARG A 16 15.77 14.58 -6.00
N ASP A 17 15.17 15.28 -5.02
CA ASP A 17 14.00 14.77 -4.32
C ASP A 17 12.77 14.66 -5.24
N LYS A 18 12.58 15.63 -6.15
CA LYS A 18 11.54 15.57 -7.19
C LYS A 18 11.74 14.39 -8.15
N GLN A 19 12.98 14.11 -8.57
CA GLN A 19 13.25 12.92 -9.40
C GLN A 19 13.00 11.60 -8.64
N TYR A 20 13.26 11.56 -7.32
CA TYR A 20 12.91 10.39 -6.52
C TYR A 20 11.39 10.17 -6.44
N GLU A 21 10.58 11.23 -6.36
CA GLU A 21 9.11 11.14 -6.37
C GLU A 21 8.60 10.57 -7.70
N LEU A 22 9.03 11.16 -8.81
CA LEU A 22 8.66 10.71 -10.16
C LEU A 22 9.11 9.26 -10.43
N ALA A 23 10.28 8.86 -9.95
CA ALA A 23 10.77 7.49 -10.08
C ALA A 23 9.92 6.48 -9.30
N ILE A 24 9.41 6.88 -8.12
CA ILE A 24 8.51 6.03 -7.32
C ILE A 24 7.15 5.91 -8.00
N GLU A 25 6.58 7.01 -8.48
CA GLU A 25 5.32 7.02 -9.24
C GLU A 25 5.42 6.10 -10.45
N PHE A 26 6.46 6.27 -11.27
CA PHE A 26 6.69 5.42 -12.44
C PHE A 26 6.77 3.93 -12.08
N CYS A 27 7.58 3.57 -11.08
CA CYS A 27 7.70 2.16 -10.68
C CYS A 27 6.39 1.59 -10.11
N THR A 28 5.58 2.45 -9.48
CA THR A 28 4.28 2.05 -8.92
C THR A 28 3.24 1.87 -10.03
N GLU A 29 3.13 2.79 -10.97
CA GLU A 29 2.21 2.71 -12.11
C GLU A 29 2.51 1.54 -13.05
N LYS A 30 3.81 1.27 -13.28
CA LYS A 30 4.28 0.20 -14.17
C LYS A 30 4.50 -1.13 -13.46
N TYR A 31 4.19 -1.22 -12.16
CA TYR A 31 4.38 -2.43 -11.35
C TYR A 31 5.77 -3.06 -11.49
N CYS A 32 6.82 -2.24 -11.53
CA CYS A 32 8.18 -2.70 -11.79
C CYS A 32 9.15 -2.41 -10.63
N SER A 33 10.29 -3.10 -10.63
CA SER A 33 11.28 -2.94 -9.57
C SER A 33 12.07 -1.64 -9.72
N ALA A 34 12.64 -1.15 -8.61
CA ALA A 34 13.54 0.01 -8.64
C ALA A 34 14.71 -0.14 -9.63
N GLN A 35 15.19 -1.36 -9.86
CA GLN A 35 16.26 -1.61 -10.83
C GLN A 35 15.75 -1.36 -12.26
N VAL A 36 14.56 -1.86 -12.57
CA VAL A 36 13.91 -1.64 -13.88
C VAL A 36 13.62 -0.15 -14.07
N GLY A 37 13.11 0.54 -13.05
CA GLY A 37 12.86 1.98 -13.08
C GLY A 37 14.10 2.82 -13.34
N ILE A 38 15.25 2.49 -12.76
CA ILE A 38 16.51 3.21 -13.01
C ILE A 38 17.12 2.88 -14.37
N ASN A 39 17.00 1.63 -14.83
CA ASN A 39 17.54 1.21 -16.13
C ASN A 39 16.88 1.94 -17.32
N THR A 40 15.75 2.62 -17.12
CA THR A 40 15.14 3.51 -18.12
C THR A 40 15.99 4.74 -18.45
N GLY A 41 16.94 5.13 -17.58
CA GLY A 41 17.75 6.34 -17.73
C GLY A 41 17.00 7.65 -17.46
N MET A 42 15.69 7.60 -17.15
CA MET A 42 14.85 8.80 -16.98
C MET A 42 15.16 9.59 -15.70
N PHE A 43 15.81 8.96 -14.71
CA PHE A 43 16.03 9.54 -13.38
C PHE A 43 17.54 9.59 -13.03
N PRO A 44 18.32 10.46 -13.67
CA PRO A 44 19.79 10.45 -13.56
C PRO A 44 20.32 10.80 -12.16
N LEU A 45 19.54 11.50 -11.34
CA LEU A 45 19.93 11.88 -9.97
C LEU A 45 19.55 10.81 -8.93
N VAL A 46 18.89 9.73 -9.36
CA VAL A 46 18.29 8.71 -8.51
C VAL A 46 19.17 7.46 -8.51
N LYS A 47 19.68 7.07 -7.33
CA LYS A 47 20.42 5.80 -7.18
C LYS A 47 19.47 4.64 -6.86
N VAL A 48 19.73 3.46 -7.45
CA VAL A 48 18.95 2.23 -7.20
C VAL A 48 18.76 1.95 -5.72
N GLN A 49 19.82 1.93 -4.91
CA GLN A 49 19.69 1.68 -3.47
C GLN A 49 18.83 2.74 -2.75
N GLY A 50 18.95 4.00 -3.16
CA GLY A 50 18.13 5.08 -2.63
C GLY A 50 16.66 4.93 -3.04
N LEU A 51 16.40 4.51 -4.28
CA LEU A 51 15.06 4.29 -4.80
C LEU A 51 14.44 3.07 -4.15
N GLN A 52 15.16 1.95 -4.08
CA GLN A 52 14.77 0.77 -3.31
C GLN A 52 14.46 1.12 -1.85
N ARG A 53 15.30 1.91 -1.17
CA ARG A 53 15.04 2.33 0.21
C ARG A 53 13.83 3.25 0.32
N ARG A 54 13.58 4.10 -0.67
CA ARG A 54 12.40 5.00 -0.71
C ARG A 54 11.14 4.29 -1.20
N MET A 55 11.22 3.23 -1.98
CA MET A 55 10.11 2.36 -2.39
C MET A 55 9.77 1.37 -1.28
N ARG A 56 10.76 0.71 -0.66
CA ARG A 56 10.59 -0.06 0.59
C ARG A 56 10.08 0.83 1.73
N GLY A 57 10.48 2.09 1.70
CA GLY A 57 10.09 3.12 2.66
C GLY A 57 8.87 3.95 2.25
N ALA A 58 8.35 3.73 1.05
CA ALA A 58 7.03 4.14 0.63
C ALA A 58 6.14 3.02 1.12
N VAL A 59 5.79 3.10 2.41
CA VAL A 59 4.46 2.65 2.80
C VAL A 59 3.56 3.22 1.74
N TRP A 60 2.89 2.36 0.98
CA TRP A 60 1.98 2.74 -0.08
C TRP A 60 1.18 3.95 0.38
N ASN A 61 1.58 5.14 -0.07
CA ASN A 61 1.03 6.40 0.43
C ASN A 61 -0.25 6.77 -0.31
N GLY A 62 -0.75 5.87 -1.16
CA GLY A 62 -2.02 5.96 -1.86
C GLY A 62 -3.18 5.26 -1.14
N VAL A 63 -3.08 4.93 0.15
CA VAL A 63 -4.28 4.50 0.87
C VAL A 63 -5.14 5.74 1.06
N ASN A 64 -6.14 5.87 0.19
CA ASN A 64 -7.32 6.67 0.44
C ASN A 64 -7.72 6.40 1.89
N THR A 65 -7.67 7.40 2.78
CA THR A 65 -7.95 7.20 4.21
C THR A 65 -9.35 6.65 4.47
N LYS A 66 -10.20 6.67 3.45
CA LYS A 66 -11.54 6.08 3.38
C LYS A 66 -11.53 4.56 3.16
N SER A 67 -10.47 4.00 2.57
CA SER A 67 -10.38 2.56 2.28
C SER A 67 -9.80 1.78 3.45
N LEU A 68 -10.46 0.68 3.80
CA LEU A 68 -10.07 -0.20 4.90
C LEU A 68 -8.80 -0.99 4.58
N LEU A 69 -8.74 -1.55 3.37
CA LEU A 69 -7.65 -2.33 2.82
C LEU A 69 -6.88 -1.50 1.77
N THR A 70 -5.57 -1.74 1.69
CA THR A 70 -4.76 -1.31 0.54
C THR A 70 -5.05 -2.19 -0.68
N PRO A 71 -4.73 -1.79 -1.92
CA PRO A 71 -5.05 -2.61 -3.10
C PRO A 71 -4.45 -4.03 -3.08
N VAL A 72 -3.26 -4.24 -2.50
CA VAL A 72 -2.59 -5.56 -2.34
C VAL A 72 -3.29 -6.35 -1.25
N GLU A 73 -3.69 -5.71 -0.15
CA GLU A 73 -4.46 -6.39 0.91
C GLU A 73 -5.86 -6.78 0.42
N GLU A 74 -6.46 -5.93 -0.42
CA GLU A 74 -7.72 -6.20 -1.09
C GLU A 74 -7.58 -7.39 -2.06
N GLU A 75 -6.53 -7.40 -2.89
CA GLU A 75 -6.23 -8.52 -3.77
C GLU A 75 -5.96 -9.82 -3.01
N GLU A 76 -5.21 -9.77 -1.91
CA GLU A 76 -4.97 -10.94 -1.04
C GLU A 76 -6.28 -11.56 -0.53
N VAL A 77 -7.24 -10.72 -0.12
CA VAL A 77 -8.55 -11.19 0.34
C VAL A 77 -9.37 -11.76 -0.83
N VAL A 78 -9.33 -11.13 -2.01
CA VAL A 78 -10.04 -11.62 -3.20
C VAL A 78 -9.48 -12.97 -3.65
N THR A 79 -8.17 -13.13 -3.78
CA THR A 79 -7.55 -14.42 -4.14
C THR A 79 -7.86 -15.50 -3.10
N TRP A 80 -7.89 -15.15 -1.81
CA TRP A 80 -8.31 -16.09 -0.77
C TRP A 80 -9.78 -16.53 -0.95
N LEU A 81 -10.67 -15.60 -1.29
CA LEU A 81 -12.07 -15.90 -1.58
C LEU A 81 -12.22 -16.78 -2.84
N GLU A 82 -11.51 -16.45 -3.92
CA GLU A 82 -11.46 -17.25 -5.16
C GLU A 82 -11.04 -18.70 -4.88
N SER A 83 -9.97 -18.89 -4.09
CA SER A 83 -9.50 -20.23 -3.69
C SER A 83 -10.51 -21.01 -2.84
N CYS A 84 -11.39 -20.32 -2.11
CA CYS A 84 -12.45 -20.97 -1.34
C CYS A 84 -13.62 -21.42 -2.24
N THR A 85 -13.94 -20.66 -3.28
CA THR A 85 -14.94 -21.02 -4.29
C THR A 85 -14.52 -22.26 -5.09
N ASP A 86 -13.24 -22.36 -5.49
CA ASP A 86 -12.71 -23.54 -6.19
C ASP A 86 -12.77 -24.81 -5.32
N GLY A 87 -12.70 -24.64 -3.99
CA GLY A 87 -12.86 -25.71 -3.02
C GLY A 87 -14.31 -26.02 -2.61
N HIS A 88 -15.32 -25.47 -3.30
CA HIS A 88 -16.76 -25.56 -2.97
C HIS A 88 -17.14 -25.09 -1.56
N LYS A 89 -16.30 -24.26 -0.91
CA LYS A 89 -16.59 -23.72 0.42
C LYS A 89 -17.08 -22.29 0.28
N ALA A 90 -18.41 -22.12 0.30
CA ALA A 90 -19.01 -20.80 0.46
C ALA A 90 -18.56 -20.20 1.81
N ARG A 91 -17.91 -19.04 1.78
CA ARG A 91 -17.49 -18.33 2.99
C ARG A 91 -18.55 -17.32 3.39
N ASN A 92 -18.98 -17.39 4.65
CA ASN A 92 -19.92 -16.43 5.17
C ASN A 92 -19.22 -15.12 5.55
N ARG A 93 -20.00 -14.05 5.77
CA ARG A 93 -19.47 -12.72 6.12
C ARG A 93 -18.57 -12.74 7.36
N ARG A 94 -18.80 -13.65 8.30
CA ARG A 94 -17.99 -13.78 9.52
C ARG A 94 -16.59 -14.30 9.21
N GLU A 95 -16.46 -15.30 8.36
CA GLU A 95 -15.16 -15.84 7.94
C GLU A 95 -14.36 -14.82 7.13
N THR A 96 -15.02 -14.14 6.19
CA THR A 96 -14.39 -13.05 5.42
C THR A 96 -13.96 -11.91 6.33
N GLY A 97 -14.79 -11.55 7.32
CA GLY A 97 -14.45 -10.56 8.35
C GLY A 97 -13.20 -10.96 9.14
N SER A 98 -13.11 -12.22 9.58
CA SER A 98 -11.93 -12.76 10.27
C SER A 98 -10.67 -12.67 9.40
N LYS A 99 -10.76 -13.02 8.11
CA LYS A 99 -9.61 -12.90 7.20
C LYS A 99 -9.16 -11.45 7.05
N ILE A 100 -10.10 -10.52 6.92
CA ILE A 100 -9.79 -9.10 6.83
C ILE A 100 -9.11 -8.62 8.13
N CYS A 101 -9.63 -9.00 9.30
CA CYS A 101 -9.00 -8.68 10.58
C CYS A 101 -7.57 -9.25 10.70
N GLU A 102 -7.33 -10.46 10.19
CA GLU A 102 -5.99 -11.06 10.12
C GLU A 102 -5.04 -10.19 9.29
N VAL A 103 -5.44 -9.82 8.07
CA VAL A 103 -4.66 -8.96 7.16
C VAL A 103 -4.34 -7.61 7.83
N LEU A 104 -5.35 -6.98 8.45
CA LEU A 104 -5.22 -5.71 9.16
C LEU A 104 -4.30 -5.82 10.40
N THR A 105 -4.37 -6.93 11.12
CA THR A 105 -3.50 -7.21 12.27
C THR A 105 -2.05 -7.41 11.82
N ASN A 106 -1.83 -8.11 10.71
CA ASN A 106 -0.51 -8.25 10.11
C ASN A 106 0.05 -6.90 9.67
N ARG A 107 -0.77 -6.00 9.12
CA ARG A 107 -0.37 -4.61 8.87
C ARG A 107 0.04 -3.87 10.15
N ASP A 108 -0.76 -3.96 11.21
CA ASP A 108 -0.43 -3.32 12.50
C ASP A 108 0.90 -3.86 13.08
N ARG A 109 1.11 -5.18 13.03
CA ARG A 109 2.36 -5.83 13.44
C ARG A 109 3.55 -5.32 12.62
N ARG A 110 3.44 -5.26 11.29
CA ARG A 110 4.49 -4.73 10.41
C ARG A 110 4.80 -3.26 10.69
N ASN A 111 3.77 -2.44 10.96
CA ASN A 111 3.92 -1.05 11.33
C ASN A 111 4.59 -0.88 12.70
N LYS A 112 4.32 -1.77 13.66
CA LYS A 112 4.95 -1.75 15.00
C LYS A 112 6.37 -2.29 15.00
N ALA A 113 6.65 -3.31 14.19
CA ALA A 113 7.98 -3.91 14.04
C ALA A 113 8.99 -2.97 13.36
N SER A 114 8.50 -2.05 12.52
CA SER A 114 9.29 -0.96 11.95
C SER A 114 9.54 0.16 12.97
N LYS A 115 10.25 -0.16 14.07
CA LYS A 115 10.68 0.80 15.09
C LYS A 115 11.70 1.79 14.49
N GLY A 116 11.19 2.90 13.95
CA GLY A 116 11.91 4.06 13.39
C GLY A 116 10.93 5.18 13.00
N ARG A 117 11.42 6.33 12.48
CA ARG A 117 10.67 7.59 12.16
C ARG A 117 9.45 7.45 11.20
N LYS A 118 9.02 6.24 10.84
CA LYS A 118 7.98 5.95 9.84
C LYS A 118 6.80 5.14 10.42
N TYR A 119 6.56 5.18 11.73
CA TYR A 119 5.35 4.63 12.32
C TYR A 119 4.11 5.38 11.79
N LYS A 120 3.38 4.77 10.85
CA LYS A 120 2.05 5.25 10.46
C LYS A 120 1.00 4.53 11.29
N LYS A 121 0.30 5.30 12.12
CA LYS A 121 -0.88 4.84 12.85
C LYS A 121 -1.90 4.30 11.87
N LEU A 122 -2.58 3.22 12.25
CA LEU A 122 -3.75 2.73 11.51
C LEU A 122 -4.81 3.85 11.43
N SER A 123 -5.59 3.87 10.35
CA SER A 123 -6.72 4.80 10.25
C SER A 123 -7.79 4.46 11.29
N ARG A 124 -8.61 5.45 11.66
CA ARG A 124 -9.69 5.25 12.63
C ARG A 124 -10.66 4.14 12.19
N ALA A 125 -10.96 4.05 10.89
CA ALA A 125 -11.81 3.00 10.34
C ALA A 125 -11.24 1.60 10.56
N VAL A 126 -9.92 1.45 10.44
CA VAL A 126 -9.22 0.19 10.65
C VAL A 126 -9.21 -0.20 12.12
N ILE A 127 -8.95 0.77 13.01
CA ILE A 127 -9.02 0.56 14.45
C ILE A 127 -10.43 0.11 14.85
N GLN A 128 -11.47 0.76 14.30
CA GLN A 128 -12.85 0.40 14.56
C GLN A 128 -13.21 -0.99 14.01
N CYS A 129 -12.74 -1.32 12.81
CA CYS A 129 -12.93 -2.65 12.22
C CYS A 129 -12.30 -3.75 13.09
N LEU A 130 -11.08 -3.53 13.59
CA LEU A 130 -10.42 -4.47 14.49
C LEU A 130 -11.15 -4.60 15.82
N ALA A 131 -11.62 -3.49 16.40
CA ALA A 131 -12.39 -3.49 17.64
C ALA A 131 -13.73 -4.22 17.51
N ASN A 132 -14.40 -4.10 16.36
CA ASN A 132 -15.68 -4.72 16.08
C ASN A 132 -15.56 -6.19 15.60
N GLY A 133 -14.34 -6.70 15.39
CA GLY A 133 -14.10 -8.05 14.87
C GLY A 133 -14.44 -8.22 13.37
N GLY A 134 -14.54 -7.11 12.62
CA GLY A 134 -14.78 -7.14 11.18
C GLY A 134 -15.25 -5.81 10.59
N PRO A 135 -15.33 -5.72 9.25
CA PRO A 135 -15.90 -4.57 8.56
C PRO A 135 -17.39 -4.40 8.85
N ASN A 136 -17.91 -3.19 8.64
CA ASN A 136 -19.35 -2.96 8.71
C ASN A 136 -20.10 -3.57 7.51
N PRO A 137 -21.43 -3.81 7.60
CA PRO A 137 -22.21 -4.41 6.52
C PRO A 137 -22.17 -3.63 5.20
N SER A 138 -22.19 -2.29 5.26
CA SER A 138 -22.09 -1.43 4.07
C SER A 138 -20.76 -1.61 3.31
N TRP A 139 -19.67 -1.87 4.04
CA TRP A 139 -18.37 -2.12 3.45
C TRP A 139 -18.37 -3.46 2.72
N PHE A 140 -18.96 -4.50 3.31
CA PHE A 140 -19.11 -5.80 2.64
C PHE A 140 -19.90 -5.68 1.35
N GLN A 141 -21.01 -4.95 1.36
CA GLN A 141 -21.82 -4.75 0.16
C GLN A 141 -21.02 -4.08 -0.96
N ALA A 142 -20.30 -2.99 -0.64
CA ALA A 142 -19.46 -2.30 -1.62
C ALA A 142 -18.30 -3.19 -2.13
N PHE A 143 -17.67 -3.96 -1.24
CA PHE A 143 -16.58 -4.87 -1.58
C PHE A 143 -17.04 -5.97 -2.53
N PHE A 144 -18.14 -6.66 -2.21
CA PHE A 144 -18.64 -7.74 -3.06
C PHE A 144 -19.26 -7.23 -4.36
N GLU A 145 -19.88 -6.06 -4.38
CA GLU A 145 -20.34 -5.44 -5.65
C GLU A 145 -19.16 -5.14 -6.58
N LYS A 146 -18.06 -4.62 -6.02
CA LYS A 146 -16.83 -4.34 -6.77
C LYS A 146 -16.20 -5.62 -7.34
N HIS A 147 -16.24 -6.72 -6.60
CA HIS A 147 -15.58 -7.98 -6.96
C HIS A 147 -16.53 -9.08 -7.44
N LYS A 148 -17.77 -8.73 -7.82
CA LYS A 148 -18.81 -9.70 -8.22
C LYS A 148 -18.41 -10.60 -9.40
N HIS A 149 -17.51 -10.13 -10.26
CA HIS A 149 -17.01 -10.88 -11.41
C HIS A 149 -15.95 -11.93 -11.05
N ARG A 150 -15.42 -11.84 -9.83
CA ARG A 150 -14.31 -12.67 -9.34
C ARG A 150 -14.73 -13.59 -8.21
N VAL A 151 -15.61 -13.10 -7.33
CA VAL A 151 -16.07 -13.84 -6.16
C VAL A 151 -17.56 -14.12 -6.30
N ASN A 152 -17.92 -15.41 -6.35
CA ASN A 152 -19.31 -15.83 -6.37
C ASN A 152 -19.93 -15.64 -4.98
N GLN A 153 -20.99 -14.83 -4.89
CA GLN A 153 -21.80 -14.72 -3.67
C GLN A 153 -22.65 -15.98 -3.52
N ASN A 154 -22.27 -16.86 -2.60
CA ASN A 154 -23.23 -17.74 -1.94
C ASN A 154 -23.50 -17.15 -0.54
N VAL A 155 -24.15 -15.98 -0.52
CA VAL A 155 -24.68 -15.38 0.72
C VAL A 155 -26.11 -15.82 0.89
#